data_AF-A0A1B2EM38-F1
#
_entry.id   AF-A0A1B2EM38-F1
#
_cell.length_a   1.000
_cell.length_b   1.000
_cell.length_c   1.000
_cell.angle_alpha   90.00
_cell.angle_beta   90.00
_cell.angle_gamma   90.00
#
_symmetry.space_group_name_H-M   'P 1'
#
loop_
_entity.id
_entity.type
_entity.pdbx_description
1 polymer ?
#
loop_
_entity_poly.entity_id
_entity_poly.type
_entity_poly.pdbx_seq_one_letter_code
_entity_poly.pdbx_strand_id
1 'polypeptide(L)'
;MQGDDLFPIKRFSQRVQESILEEFSGRCPSASELAQIPDPRLLKLPGFGPKTLRKIRSFTECGNRIASEVIVQSGTRLQSELDQLGREIGSLQEEFHRRQRELLSRLDLISSESLLRRSDCQRKA
;
A
#
# COMPACT_ATOMS: atom_id res chain seq x y z
N MET A 1 -2.92 13.38 1.00
CA MET A 1 -3.97 13.81 1.95
C MET A 1 -5.32 13.68 1.25
N GLN A 2 -6.32 13.31 2.03
CA GLN A 2 -7.61 12.73 1.72
C GLN A 2 -8.48 13.58 0.78
N GLY A 3 -8.77 13.05 -0.41
CA GLY A 3 -9.77 13.57 -1.33
C GLY A 3 -10.92 12.57 -1.39
N ASP A 4 -11.71 12.49 -0.31
CA ASP A 4 -12.98 11.80 -0.38
C ASP A 4 -13.91 12.68 -1.23
N ASP A 5 -14.06 12.33 -2.51
CA ASP A 5 -14.93 13.05 -3.43
C ASP A 5 -16.33 13.18 -2.82
N LEU A 6 -16.71 14.44 -2.57
CA LEU A 6 -18.01 14.77 -1.98
C LEU A 6 -19.14 14.22 -2.85
N PHE A 7 -20.15 13.64 -2.21
CA PHE A 7 -21.28 13.08 -2.92
C PHE A 7 -22.01 14.19 -3.72
N PRO A 8 -22.39 13.94 -4.99
CA PRO A 8 -23.01 14.96 -5.83
C PRO A 8 -24.48 15.22 -5.46
N ILE A 9 -24.71 15.76 -4.26
CA ILE A 9 -26.05 16.06 -3.71
C ILE A 9 -26.87 16.96 -4.66
N LYS A 10 -26.21 17.85 -5.42
CA LYS A 10 -26.86 18.76 -6.40
C LYS A 10 -27.65 18.05 -7.50
N ARG A 11 -27.46 16.73 -7.70
CA ARG A 11 -28.21 15.91 -8.69
C ARG A 11 -29.51 15.31 -8.17
N PHE A 12 -29.89 15.65 -6.94
CA PHE A 12 -31.10 15.19 -6.27
C PHE A 12 -32.06 16.35 -6.03
N SER A 13 -33.33 16.04 -5.72
CA SER A 13 -34.31 17.08 -5.38
C SER A 13 -33.89 17.83 -4.10
N GLN A 14 -34.32 19.08 -3.97
CA GLN A 14 -33.99 19.92 -2.82
C GLN A 14 -34.31 19.22 -1.48
N ARG A 15 -35.46 18.55 -1.39
CA ARG A 15 -35.85 17.78 -0.20
C ARG A 15 -34.86 16.67 0.16
N VAL A 16 -34.32 15.97 -0.84
CA VAL A 16 -33.29 14.93 -0.63
C VAL A 16 -31.96 15.57 -0.23
N GLN A 17 -31.61 16.72 -0.80
CA GLN A 17 -30.39 17.46 -0.42
C GLN A 17 -30.46 17.88 1.05
N GLU A 18 -31.56 18.50 1.46
CA GLU A 18 -31.80 18.93 2.84
C GLU A 18 -31.73 17.76 3.81
N SER A 19 -32.40 16.65 3.51
CA SER A 19 -32.36 15.46 4.38
C SER A 19 -30.99 14.80 4.45
N ILE A 20 -30.19 14.82 3.36
CA ILE A 20 -28.79 14.37 3.42
C ILE A 20 -27.97 15.30 4.31
N LEU A 21 -28.10 16.61 4.13
CA LEU A 21 -27.35 17.56 4.94
C LEU A 21 -27.75 17.44 6.42
N GLU A 22 -29.03 17.31 6.75
CA GLU A 22 -29.51 17.10 8.12
C GLU A 22 -28.95 15.82 8.75
N GLU A 23 -29.01 14.69 8.04
CA GLU A 23 -28.48 13.41 8.53
C GLU A 23 -26.97 13.48 8.82
N PHE A 24 -26.26 14.33 8.08
CA PHE A 24 -24.83 14.57 8.23
C PHE A 24 -24.52 15.93 8.89
N SER A 25 -25.36 16.44 9.80
CA SER A 25 -25.05 17.64 10.60
C SER A 25 -24.64 18.89 9.79
N GLY A 26 -25.23 19.07 8.62
CA GLY A 26 -24.96 20.17 7.69
C GLY A 26 -23.74 19.99 6.78
N ARG A 27 -22.95 18.92 6.92
CA ARG A 27 -21.84 18.63 5.99
C ARG A 27 -22.30 17.76 4.83
N CYS A 28 -21.66 17.97 3.67
CA CYS A 28 -21.83 17.08 2.53
C CYS A 28 -21.06 15.77 2.80
N PRO A 29 -21.71 14.59 2.78
CA PRO A 29 -21.02 13.31 2.97
C PRO A 29 -20.23 12.89 1.73
N SER A 30 -19.29 11.96 1.93
CA SER A 30 -18.67 11.24 0.82
C SER A 30 -19.58 10.14 0.27
N ALA A 31 -19.29 9.66 -0.94
CA ALA A 31 -20.01 8.51 -1.50
C ALA A 31 -19.85 7.25 -0.62
N SER A 32 -18.68 7.05 -0.01
CA SER A 32 -18.40 5.92 0.87
C SER A 32 -19.20 5.96 2.17
N GLU A 33 -19.37 7.14 2.76
CA GLU A 33 -20.17 7.31 3.98
C GLU A 33 -21.66 7.04 3.72
N LEU A 34 -22.19 7.52 2.58
CA LEU A 34 -23.55 7.19 2.12
C LEU A 34 -23.72 5.71 1.80
N ALA A 35 -22.66 5.04 1.32
CA ALA A 35 -22.68 3.61 1.03
C ALA A 35 -22.94 2.77 2.29
N GLN A 36 -22.40 3.19 3.44
CA GLN A 36 -22.46 2.45 4.70
C GLN A 36 -23.83 2.53 5.40
N ILE A 37 -24.66 3.53 5.07
CA ILE A 37 -25.98 3.67 5.70
C ILE A 37 -26.92 2.58 5.15
N PRO A 38 -27.60 1.78 5.98
CA PRO A 38 -28.54 0.76 5.49
C PRO A 38 -29.74 1.36 4.74
N ASP A 39 -30.22 0.66 3.71
CA ASP A 39 -31.39 1.09 2.90
C ASP A 39 -32.63 1.45 3.74
N PRO A 40 -33.02 0.68 4.77
CA PRO A 40 -34.20 0.99 5.57
C PRO A 40 -34.06 2.29 6.36
N ARG A 41 -32.83 2.74 6.66
CA ARG A 41 -32.58 4.02 7.33
C ARG A 41 -32.71 5.18 6.35
N LEU A 42 -32.17 5.02 5.13
CA LEU A 42 -32.32 6.02 4.07
C LEU A 42 -33.79 6.18 3.66
N LEU A 43 -34.56 5.10 3.53
CA LEU A 43 -35.98 5.14 3.16
C LEU A 43 -36.87 5.85 4.20
N LYS A 44 -36.41 6.01 5.44
CA LYS A 44 -37.12 6.79 6.47
C LYS A 44 -36.93 8.29 6.31
N LEU A 45 -35.94 8.72 5.52
CA LEU A 45 -35.65 10.14 5.32
C LEU A 45 -36.67 10.81 4.39
N PRO A 46 -37.00 12.09 4.62
CA PRO A 46 -37.89 12.83 3.74
C PRO A 46 -37.40 12.84 2.29
N GLY A 47 -38.28 12.50 1.34
CA GLY A 47 -37.93 12.51 -0.09
C GLY A 47 -37.10 11.31 -0.58
N PHE A 48 -36.73 10.38 0.31
CA PHE A 48 -36.05 9.15 -0.05
C PHE A 48 -37.04 8.04 -0.43
N GLY A 49 -37.41 8.02 -1.71
CA GLY A 49 -38.13 6.89 -2.29
C GLY A 49 -37.18 5.80 -2.84
N PRO A 50 -37.71 4.62 -3.18
CA PRO A 50 -36.93 3.53 -3.81
C PRO A 50 -36.17 3.95 -5.07
N LYS A 51 -36.72 4.90 -5.85
CA LYS A 51 -36.06 5.47 -7.04
C LYS A 51 -34.84 6.32 -6.67
N THR A 52 -34.97 7.17 -5.64
CA THR A 52 -33.88 8.00 -5.11
C THR A 52 -32.78 7.11 -4.56
N LEU A 53 -33.15 6.10 -3.78
CA LEU A 53 -32.22 5.15 -3.19
C LEU A 53 -31.43 4.39 -4.25
N ARG A 54 -32.10 3.85 -5.28
CA ARG A 54 -31.43 3.18 -6.41
C ARG A 54 -30.42 4.11 -7.10
N LYS A 55 -30.79 5.39 -7.27
CA LYS A 55 -29.88 6.40 -7.84
C LYS A 55 -28.67 6.64 -6.93
N ILE A 56 -28.86 6.76 -5.62
CA ILE A 56 -27.75 6.89 -4.66
C ILE A 56 -26.83 5.67 -4.71
N ARG A 57 -27.41 4.46 -4.67
CA ARG A 57 -26.65 3.20 -4.75
C ARG A 57 -25.83 3.09 -6.02
N SER A 58 -26.38 3.53 -7.16
CA SER A 58 -25.62 3.56 -8.41
C SER A 58 -24.38 4.44 -8.37
N PHE A 59 -24.42 5.56 -7.63
CA PHE A 59 -23.25 6.42 -7.43
C PHE A 59 -22.24 5.81 -6.46
N THR A 60 -22.71 5.20 -5.36
CA THR A 60 -21.83 4.64 -4.33
C THR A 60 -21.17 3.32 -4.77
N GLU A 61 -21.87 2.47 -5.51
CA GLU A 61 -21.33 1.20 -6.01
C GLU A 61 -20.27 1.41 -7.10
N CYS A 62 -20.46 2.41 -7.97
CA CYS A 62 -19.49 2.74 -9.01
C CYS A 62 -18.17 3.26 -8.38
N GLY A 63 -18.28 4.14 -7.38
CA GLY A 63 -17.12 4.63 -6.62
C GLY A 63 -16.36 3.52 -5.89
N ASN A 64 -17.08 2.61 -5.22
CA ASN A 64 -16.45 1.49 -4.51
C ASN A 64 -15.71 0.51 -5.42
N ARG A 65 -16.22 0.24 -6.63
CA ARG A 65 -15.56 -0.65 -7.58
C ARG A 65 -14.24 -0.06 -8.08
N ILE A 66 -14.24 1.22 -8.45
CA ILE A 66 -13.04 1.92 -8.92
C ILE A 66 -12.01 2.03 -7.80
N ALA A 67 -12.43 2.39 -6.58
CA ALA A 67 -11.54 2.46 -5.43
C ALA A 67 -10.91 1.09 -5.10
N SER A 68 -11.71 0.01 -5.11
CA SER A 68 -11.23 -1.34 -4.85
C SER A 68 -10.22 -1.82 -5.90
N GLU A 69 -10.49 -1.54 -7.18
CA GLU A 69 -9.60 -1.92 -8.27
C GLU A 69 -8.27 -1.15 -8.23
N VAL A 70 -8.29 0.15 -7.97
CA VAL A 70 -7.09 0.98 -7.82
C VAL A 70 -6.25 0.55 -6.61
N ILE A 71 -6.88 0.22 -5.48
CA ILE A 71 -6.18 -0.27 -4.28
C ILE A 71 -5.52 -1.63 -4.56
N VAL A 72 -6.20 -2.54 -5.24
CA VAL A 72 -5.65 -3.87 -5.58
C VAL A 72 -4.51 -3.74 -6.60
N GLN A 73 -4.66 -2.92 -7.64
CA GLN A 73 -3.59 -2.67 -8.62
C GLN A 73 -2.38 -1.97 -7.99
N SER A 74 -2.60 -1.01 -7.09
CA SER A 74 -1.51 -0.33 -6.39
C SER A 74 -0.80 -1.27 -5.41
N GLY A 75 -1.55 -2.08 -4.67
CA GLY A 75 -1.00 -3.04 -3.71
C GLY A 75 -0.17 -4.14 -4.37
N THR A 76 -0.65 -4.70 -5.48
CA THR A 76 0.11 -5.72 -6.25
C THR A 76 1.40 -5.17 -6.83
N ARG A 77 1.39 -3.94 -7.34
CA ARG A 77 2.60 -3.27 -7.84
C ARG A 77 3.62 -3.02 -6.71
N LEU A 78 3.19 -2.46 -5.58
CA LEU A 78 4.07 -2.23 -4.43
C LEU A 78 4.68 -3.54 -3.91
N GLN A 79 3.91 -4.63 -3.91
CA GLN A 79 4.40 -5.95 -3.52
C GLN A 79 5.51 -6.44 -4.46
N SER A 80 5.31 -6.28 -5.78
CA SER A 80 6.33 -6.67 -6.76
C SER A 80 7.62 -5.86 -6.66
N GLU A 81 7.51 -4.57 -6.33
CA GLU A 81 8.66 -3.69 -6.10
C GLU A 81 9.42 -4.09 -4.82
N LEU A 82 8.71 -4.44 -3.74
CA LEU A 82 9.32 -4.97 -2.51
C LEU A 82 10.04 -6.31 -2.75
N ASP A 83 9.42 -7.22 -3.50
CA ASP A 83 10.03 -8.52 -3.83
C ASP A 83 11.29 -8.34 -4.69
N GLN A 84 11.29 -7.38 -5.60
CA GLN A 84 12.47 -7.03 -6.39
C GLN A 84 13.59 -6.46 -5.50
N LEU A 85 13.27 -5.50 -4.64
CA LEU A 85 14.24 -4.91 -3.71
C LEU A 85 14.83 -5.95 -2.77
N GLY A 86 14.02 -6.90 -2.29
CA GLY A 86 14.47 -8.02 -1.47
C GLY A 86 15.48 -8.92 -2.19
N ARG A 87 15.26 -9.21 -3.48
CA ARG A 87 16.22 -9.95 -4.32
C ARG A 87 17.52 -9.18 -4.51
N GLU A 88 17.45 -7.88 -4.74
CA GLU A 88 18.63 -7.02 -4.91
C GLU A 88 19.48 -6.98 -3.63
N ILE A 89 18.84 -6.80 -2.46
CA ILE A 89 19.52 -6.85 -1.16
C ILE A 89 20.18 -8.21 -0.94
N GLY A 90 19.47 -9.31 -1.23
CA GLY A 90 20.01 -10.67 -1.10
C GLY A 90 21.26 -10.86 -1.96
N SER A 91 21.21 -10.44 -3.22
CA SER A 91 22.36 -10.52 -4.14
C SER A 91 23.56 -9.72 -3.63
N LEU A 92 23.35 -8.49 -3.17
CA LEU A 92 24.43 -7.66 -2.63
C LEU A 92 25.03 -8.26 -1.36
N GLN A 93 24.20 -8.86 -0.49
CA GLN A 93 24.67 -9.56 0.69
C GLN A 93 25.52 -10.77 0.30
N GLU A 94 25.11 -11.57 -0.67
CA GLU A 94 25.89 -12.70 -1.17
C GLU A 94 27.25 -12.27 -1.74
N GLU A 95 27.29 -11.19 -2.51
CA GLU A 95 28.52 -10.62 -3.03
C GLU A 95 29.46 -10.14 -1.93
N PHE A 96 28.91 -9.44 -0.92
CA PHE A 96 29.68 -9.00 0.23
C PHE A 96 30.30 -10.19 0.98
N HIS A 97 29.50 -11.23 1.26
CA HIS A 97 29.99 -12.43 1.92
C HIS A 97 31.04 -13.17 1.09
N ARG A 98 30.89 -13.21 -0.24
CA ARG A 98 31.88 -13.81 -1.15
C ARG A 98 33.21 -13.06 -1.04
N ARG A 99 33.20 -11.73 -1.15
CA ARG A 99 34.41 -10.90 -1.05
C ARG A 99 35.07 -10.99 0.32
N GLN A 100 34.28 -11.03 1.39
CA GLN A 100 34.80 -11.22 2.74
C GLN A 100 35.53 -12.56 2.88
N ARG A 101 34.94 -13.66 2.39
CA ARG A 101 35.61 -14.98 2.40
C ARG A 101 36.90 -14.96 1.59
N GLU A 102 36.89 -14.36 0.41
CA GLU A 102 38.09 -14.26 -0.43
C GLU A 102 39.21 -13.49 0.28
N LEU A 103 38.89 -12.35 0.90
CA LEU A 103 39.86 -11.57 1.68
C LEU A 103 40.43 -12.37 2.86
N LEU A 104 39.57 -13.07 3.60
CA LEU A 104 40.01 -13.91 4.73
C LEU A 104 40.92 -15.04 4.25
N SER A 105 40.56 -15.74 3.17
CA SER A 105 41.41 -16.80 2.59
C SER A 105 42.77 -16.28 2.12
N ARG A 106 42.82 -15.08 1.54
CA ARG A 106 44.09 -14.45 1.13
C ARG A 106 44.95 -14.06 2.33
N LEU A 107 44.34 -13.59 3.42
CA LEU A 107 45.06 -13.28 4.66
C LEU A 107 45.65 -14.54 5.30
N ASP A 108 44.89 -15.64 5.34
CA ASP A 108 45.37 -16.93 5.86
C ASP A 108 46.57 -17.46 5.05
N LEU A 109 46.49 -17.36 3.71
CA LEU A 109 47.58 -17.78 2.84
C LEU A 109 48.85 -16.96 3.11
N ILE A 110 48.74 -15.63 3.17
CA ILE A 110 49.87 -14.73 3.46
C ILE A 110 50.46 -15.02 4.85
N SER A 111 49.60 -15.24 5.85
CA SER A 111 50.02 -15.58 7.21
C SER A 111 50.81 -16.88 7.23
N SER A 112 50.31 -17.94 6.58
CA SER A 112 50.99 -19.24 6.50
C SER A 112 52.34 -19.17 5.74
N GLU A 113 52.41 -18.42 4.63
CA GLU A 113 53.66 -18.24 3.88
C GLU A 113 54.71 -17.47 4.68
N SER A 114 54.28 -16.45 5.44
CA SER A 114 55.18 -15.67 6.30
C SER A 114 55.78 -16.48 7.45
N LEU A 115 55.06 -17.48 7.97
CA LEU A 115 55.52 -18.39 9.03
C LEU A 115 56.53 -19.42 8.49
N LEU A 116 56.29 -19.98 7.29
CA LEU A 116 57.22 -20.87 6.60
C LEU A 116 58.57 -20.18 6.33
N ARG A 117 58.54 -18.97 5.76
CA ARG A 117 59.78 -18.21 5.48
C ARG A 117 60.59 -17.87 6.73
N ARG A 118 59.95 -17.63 7.89
CA ARG A 118 60.66 -17.41 9.16
C ARG A 118 61.33 -18.67 9.69
N SER A 119 60.71 -19.82 9.52
CA SER A 119 61.27 -21.12 9.97
C SER A 119 62.51 -21.55 9.16
N ASP A 120 62.55 -21.21 7.86
CA ASP A 120 63.68 -21.52 6.99
C ASP A 120 64.93 -20.67 7.29
N CYS A 121 64.74 -19.42 7.74
CA CYS A 121 65.83 -18.55 8.18
C CYS A 121 66.47 -19.03 9.50
N GLN A 122 65.72 -19.68 10.38
CA GLN A 122 66.24 -20.19 11.66
C GLN A 122 67.03 -21.51 11.54
N ARG A 123 66.86 -22.27 10.45
CA ARG A 123 67.61 -23.53 10.22
C ARG A 123 68.95 -23.35 9.50
N LYS A 124 69.25 -22.14 9.00
CA LYS A 124 70.47 -21.82 8.24
C LYS A 124 71.51 -21.02 9.04
N ALA A 125 71.27 -20.78 10.33
CA ALA A 125 72.22 -20.17 11.28
C ALA A 125 72.78 -21.26 12.19
#